data_AF-A0A4R3P0U9-F1
#
_entry.id   AF-A0A4R3P0U9-F1
#
_cell.length_a   1.000
_cell.length_b   1.000
_cell.length_c   1.000
_cell.angle_alpha   90.00
_cell.angle_beta   90.00
_cell.angle_gamma   90.00
#
_symmetry.space_group_name_H-M   'P 1'
#
loop_
_entity.id
_entity.type
_entity.pdbx_description
1 polymer ?
#
loop_
_entity_poly.entity_id
_entity_poly.type
_entity_poly.pdbx_seq_one_letter_code
_entity_poly.pdbx_strand_id
1 'polypeptide(L)' 'MLIDQSKVRECIAALLLDSVNPNRNPDMSVVMKTVEWVLLDECMIHSRGNYTYAAKVLGLDRGTVKRRYERFLKEKSR' A
#
# COMPACT_ATOMS: atom_id res chain seq x y z
N MET A 1 -15.34 -7.73 -9.22
CA MET A 1 -13.90 -7.90 -9.47
C MET A 1 -13.28 -8.41 -8.18
N LEU A 2 -13.18 -9.74 -8.02
CA LEU A 2 -12.52 -10.34 -6.86
C LEU A 2 -11.02 -10.38 -7.17
N ILE A 3 -10.24 -9.71 -6.34
CA ILE A 3 -8.77 -9.76 -6.41
C ILE A 3 -8.35 -11.22 -6.30
N ASP A 4 -7.56 -11.69 -7.27
CA ASP A 4 -6.97 -13.03 -7.24
C ASP A 4 -5.91 -13.07 -6.14
N GLN A 5 -6.30 -13.61 -4.98
CA GLN A 5 -5.46 -13.68 -3.80
C GLN A 5 -4.18 -14.51 -4.04
N SER A 6 -4.23 -15.48 -4.96
CA SER A 6 -3.07 -16.32 -5.27
C SER A 6 -1.98 -15.51 -5.98
N LYS A 7 -2.37 -14.69 -6.97
CA LYS A 7 -1.46 -13.74 -7.63
C LYS A 7 -0.90 -12.67 -6.69
N VAL A 8 -1.72 -12.12 -5.79
CA VAL A 8 -1.23 -11.13 -4.83
C VAL A 8 -0.17 -11.73 -3.91
N ARG A 9 -0.37 -12.96 -3.43
CA ARG A 9 0.62 -13.67 -2.62
C ARG A 9 1.92 -13.92 -3.39
N GLU A 10 1.82 -14.31 -4.65
CA GLU A 10 2.98 -14.53 -5.51
C GLU A 10 3.79 -13.25 -5.74
N CYS A 11 3.12 -12.13 -6.05
CA CYS A 11 3.78 -10.83 -6.20
C CYS A 11 4.45 -10.35 -4.89
N ILE A 12 3.77 -10.52 -3.75
CA ILE A 12 4.33 -10.16 -2.44
C ILE A 12 5.55 -11.04 -2.13
N ALA A 13 5.46 -12.35 -2.38
CA ALA A 13 6.59 -13.26 -2.20
C ALA A 13 7.78 -12.85 -3.09
N ALA A 14 7.55 -12.59 -4.38
CA ALA A 14 8.58 -12.15 -5.31
C ALA A 14 9.26 -10.84 -4.88
N LEU A 15 8.49 -9.87 -4.37
CA LEU A 15 9.02 -8.58 -3.90
C LEU A 15 9.76 -8.66 -2.57
N LEU A 16 9.44 -9.64 -1.71
CA LEU A 16 9.99 -9.74 -0.36
C LEU A 16 11.03 -10.86 -0.21
N LEU A 17 11.14 -11.79 -1.15
CA LEU A 17 12.05 -12.95 -1.11
C LEU A 17 13.52 -12.56 -0.81
N ASP A 18 14.00 -11.44 -1.37
CA ASP A 18 15.37 -10.96 -1.15
C ASP A 18 15.58 -10.26 0.21
N SER A 19 14.51 -9.93 0.91
CA SER A 19 14.53 -9.16 2.17
C SER A 19 14.21 -9.99 3.42
N VAL A 20 13.75 -11.23 3.24
CA VAL A 20 13.36 -12.11 4.34
C VAL A 20 14.54 -13.02 4.70
N ASN A 21 15.27 -12.66 5.76
CA ASN A 21 16.19 -13.59 6.40
C ASN A 21 15.37 -14.67 7.13
N PRO A 22 15.45 -15.96 6.75
CA PRO A 22 14.66 -17.02 7.37
C PRO A 22 14.97 -17.22 8.86
N ASN A 23 16.09 -16.68 9.35
CA ASN A 23 16.49 -16.73 10.76
C ASN A 23 16.06 -15.50 11.57
N ARG A 24 15.27 -14.58 10.99
CA ARG A 24 14.81 -13.36 11.66
C ARG A 24 13.31 -13.20 11.46
N ASN A 25 12.59 -12.81 12.51
CA ASN A 25 11.18 -12.47 12.37
C ASN A 25 11.02 -11.35 11.33
N PRO A 26 10.13 -11.51 10.34
CA PRO A 26 9.90 -10.49 9.35
C PRO A 26 9.37 -9.23 10.04
N ASP A 27 9.98 -8.08 9.76
CA ASP A 27 9.48 -6.81 10.26
C ASP A 27 8.23 -6.41 9.46
N MET A 28 7.08 -6.82 9.99
CA MET A 28 5.77 -6.52 9.41
C MET A 28 5.51 -5.01 9.29
N SER A 29 6.21 -4.16 10.06
CA SER A 29 6.09 -2.71 9.96
C SER A 29 6.53 -2.22 8.59
N VAL A 30 7.61 -2.79 8.05
CA VAL A 30 8.14 -2.47 6.72
C VAL A 30 7.20 -2.99 5.64
N VAL A 31 6.77 -4.25 5.75
CA VAL A 31 5.89 -4.89 4.77
C VAL A 31 4.56 -4.16 4.66
N MET A 32 3.91 -3.88 5.80
CA MET A 32 2.63 -3.19 5.83
C MET A 32 2.74 -1.78 5.26
N LYS A 33 3.84 -1.07 5.54
CA LYS A 33 4.09 0.27 5.01
C LYS A 33 4.27 0.25 3.48
N THR A 34 5.04 -0.70 2.95
CA THR A 34 5.23 -0.86 1.49
C THR A 34 3.91 -1.15 0.79
N VAL A 35 3.12 -2.10 1.32
CA VAL A 35 1.82 -2.46 0.74
C VAL A 35 0.85 -1.28 0.81
N GLU A 36 0.80 -0.58 1.94
CA GLU A 36 -0.04 0.60 2.12
C GLU A 36 0.29 1.69 1.11
N TRP A 37 1.57 1.94 0.84
CA TRP A 37 2.00 2.96 -0.12
C TRP A 37 1.57 2.66 -1.56
N VAL A 38 1.76 1.42 -2.01
CA VAL A 38 1.33 0.99 -3.34
C VAL A 38 -0.18 1.14 -3.50
N LEU A 39 -0.95 0.70 -2.49
CA LEU A 39 -2.41 0.81 -2.52
C LEU A 39 -2.89 2.26 -2.51
N LEU A 40 -2.26 3.13 -1.73
CA LEU A 40 -2.59 4.55 -1.68
C LEU A 40 -2.29 5.23 -3.01
N ASP A 41 -1.11 5.01 -3.60
CA ASP A 41 -0.73 5.65 -4.86
C ASP A 41 -1.69 5.21 -5.98
N GLU A 42 -1.97 3.92 -6.09
CA GLU A 42 -2.87 3.45 -7.15
C GLU A 42 -4.32 3.86 -6.97
N CYS A 43 -4.82 3.90 -5.73
CA CYS A 43 -6.15 4.44 -5.48
C CYS A 43 -6.22 5.94 -5.79
N MET A 44 -5.14 6.70 -5.55
CA MET A 44 -5.07 8.12 -5.87
C MET A 44 -4.98 8.38 -7.38
N ILE A 45 -4.20 7.57 -8.12
CA ILE A 45 -4.14 7.60 -9.59
C ILE A 45 -5.51 7.26 -10.18
N HIS A 46 -6.10 6.13 -9.75
CA HIS A 46 -7.41 5.67 -10.21
C HIS A 46 -8.52 6.70 -9.94
N SER A 47 -8.47 7.35 -8.77
CA SER A 47 -9.42 8.39 -8.38
C SER A 47 -9.12 9.77 -8.98
N ARG A 48 -8.06 9.92 -9.78
CA ARG A 48 -7.58 11.21 -10.33
C ARG A 48 -7.39 12.29 -9.26
N GLY A 49 -6.84 11.91 -8.11
CA GLY A 49 -6.62 12.82 -6.99
C GLY A 49 -7.84 13.04 -6.07
N ASN A 50 -8.98 12.40 -6.33
CA ASN A 50 -10.18 12.59 -5.51
C ASN A 50 -10.14 11.74 -4.22
N TYR A 51 -9.74 12.39 -3.12
CA TYR A 51 -9.67 11.75 -1.79
C TYR A 51 -10.99 11.11 -1.33
N THR A 52 -12.15 11.71 -1.64
CA THR A 52 -13.44 11.16 -1.22
C THR A 52 -13.74 9.86 -1.96
N TYR A 53 -13.40 9.78 -3.25
CA TYR A 53 -13.59 8.56 -4.03
C TYR A 53 -12.58 7.48 -3.63
N ALA A 54 -11.30 7.82 -3.49
CA ALA A 54 -10.28 6.90 -3.00
C ALA A 54 -10.63 6.32 -1.62
N ALA A 55 -11.15 7.15 -0.71
CA ALA A 55 -11.63 6.71 0.60
C ALA A 55 -12.77 5.68 0.53
N LYS A 56 -13.72 5.87 -0.40
CA LYS A 56 -14.79 4.89 -0.65
C LYS A 56 -14.24 3.57 -1.19
N VAL A 57 -13.28 3.63 -2.12
CA VAL A 57 -12.64 2.43 -2.69
C VAL A 57 -11.85 1.66 -1.63
N LEU A 58 -11.12 2.37 -0.77
CA LEU A 58 -10.29 1.80 0.29
C LEU A 58 -11.09 1.39 1.55
N GLY A 59 -12.34 1.83 1.68
CA GLY A 59 -13.13 1.62 2.90
C GLY A 59 -12.57 2.37 4.12
N LEU A 60 -11.97 3.54 3.91
CA LEU A 60 -11.35 4.36 4.95
C LEU A 60 -12.05 5.72 5.08
N ASP A 61 -11.80 6.41 6.20
CA ASP A 61 -12.17 7.82 6.31
C ASP A 61 -11.32 8.69 5.37
N ARG A 62 -11.95 9.72 4.78
CA ARG A 62 -11.30 10.67 3.86
C ARG A 62 -10.10 11.36 4.48
N GLY A 63 -10.20 11.79 5.74
CA GLY A 63 -9.11 12.44 6.46
C GLY A 63 -7.93 11.49 6.71
N THR A 64 -8.22 10.20 6.90
CA THR A 64 -7.20 9.16 7.03
C THR A 64 -6.44 8.96 5.71
N VAL A 65 -7.14 8.83 4.58
CA VAL A 65 -6.50 8.71 3.25
C VAL A 65 -5.64 9.93 2.95
N LYS A 66 -6.19 11.15 3.14
CA LYS A 66 -5.45 12.40 2.89
C LYS A 66 -4.14 12.45 3.70
N ARG A 67 -4.22 12.21 5.01
CA ARG A 67 -3.06 12.28 5.91
C ARG A 67 -1.98 11.25 5.54
N ARG A 68 -2.39 10.02 5.20
CA ARG A 68 -1.47 8.95 4.83
C ARG A 68 -0.82 9.21 3.46
N TYR A 69 -1.59 9.68 2.48
CA TYR A 69 -1.05 10.00 1.16
C TYR A 69 -0.10 11.20 1.18
N GLU A 70 -0.41 12.26 1.93
CA GLU A 70 0.50 13.40 2.09
C GLU A 70 1.82 12.99 2.78
N ARG A 71 1.77 12.06 3.74
CA ARG A 71 2.97 11.48 4.34
C ARG A 71 3.77 10.68 3.30
N PHE A 72 3.11 9.82 2.54
CA PHE A 72 3.74 9.07 1.45
C PHE A 72 4.46 9.99 0.46
N LEU A 73 3.82 11.06 -0.01
CA LEU A 73 4.44 12.01 -0.94
C LEU A 73 5.71 12.67 -0.36
N LYS A 74 5.69 13.04 0.92
CA LYS A 74 6.85 13.61 1.62
C LYS A 74 8.01 12.62 1.76
N GLU A 75 7.70 11.34 1.93
CA GLU A 75 8.71 10.29 2.05
C GLU A 75 9.26 9.85 0.70
N LYS A 76 8.44 9.88 -0.36
CA LYS A 76 8.85 9.61 -1.76
C LYS A 76 9.73 10.72 -2.35
N SER A 77 9.58 11.96 -1.87
CA SER A 77 10.38 13.11 -2.31
C SER A 77 11.76 13.23 -1.62
N ARG A 78 12.08 12.32 -0.70
CA ARG A 78 13.38 12.26 0.00
C ARG A 78 14.27 11.21 -0.65
#